data_AF-A0A433DKJ8-F1
#
_entry.id   AF-A0A433DKJ8-F1
#
_cell.length_a   1.000
_cell.length_b   1.000
_cell.length_c   1.000
_cell.angle_alpha   90.00
_cell.angle_beta   90.00
_cell.angle_gamma   90.00
#
_symmetry.space_group_name_H-M   'P 1'
#
loop_
_entity.id
_entity.type
_entity.pdbx_description
1 polymer ?
#
loop_
_entity_poly.entity_id
_entity_poly.type
_entity_poly.pdbx_seq_one_letter_code
_entity_poly.pdbx_strand_id
1 'polypeptide(L)'
;MFASLGHFTKQPCPFLPDCNRVYCHFSHIPQPPPAKRRKTENYAPQHLPFHSSTQPTSPARMTRPAAAGISGTPSTPSATGARAGQRAASHPTTSPARTPQKSTVSSARPPQNLIPTGPPVVPPDVRSHSPAKLRQLIATKFHAEFVRIYTPHALASDLTLATVHALRQESAVHAASGPATYKNLAANTLTRLKRRAPACDALDIGIDGEYLPPGASPAEGTGPDLGNAATYPVRAQNAARYVLTVAQMEQMGYPIQVTDVATVERAEEDEGKIKPCDRCGREYTVKAVLREGDLVACVYHHGKIRVVKVDGQKQRSYSCCDKLPGDVGCTSGPHVFKEETIAELERRAPFVQAPPASSRAARGVAQVRDLVALDCEMCYTTAGLELARLTVLDGRDGAAVLDELVLPRGGAVIDLNTRFSGIVTLRDAKYDFKGIMEKFFEFVDGGTIIVGQSLLYPHSGGLPYRHSLRNLAHRYLKKFIQDSAEGHDSAEDARACLELLALKIRKGPDFGIINTAVAV
;
A
#
# COMPACT_ATOMS: atom_id res chain seq x y z
N MET A 1 -27.58 16.65 27.09
CA MET A 1 -28.51 17.62 26.48
C MET A 1 -27.79 18.95 26.38
N PHE A 2 -27.88 19.66 25.24
CA PHE A 2 -27.22 20.96 25.05
C PHE A 2 -28.21 22.10 25.30
N ALA A 3 -27.76 23.18 25.93
CA ALA A 3 -28.54 24.41 26.05
C ALA A 3 -28.48 25.20 24.74
N SER A 4 -29.62 25.60 24.18
CA SER A 4 -29.66 26.39 22.95
C SER A 4 -29.38 27.87 23.23
N LEU A 5 -28.46 28.49 22.49
CA LEU A 5 -28.04 29.90 22.62
C LEU A 5 -29.12 30.95 22.24
N GLY A 6 -30.39 30.55 22.11
CA GLY A 6 -31.56 31.44 22.01
C GLY A 6 -31.73 32.25 20.72
N HIS A 7 -30.72 32.30 19.83
CA HIS A 7 -30.65 33.23 18.70
C HIS A 7 -31.90 33.30 17.80
N PHE A 8 -32.62 32.20 17.59
CA PHE A 8 -33.75 32.12 16.67
C PHE A 8 -35.14 32.27 17.34
N THR A 9 -35.20 32.39 18.67
CA THR A 9 -36.46 32.43 19.46
C THR A 9 -37.41 33.60 19.11
N LYS A 10 -36.89 34.64 18.42
CA LYS A 10 -37.65 35.81 17.96
C LYS A 10 -38.06 35.75 16.48
N GLN A 11 -37.59 34.77 15.71
CA GLN A 11 -37.96 34.57 14.32
C GLN A 11 -39.15 33.59 14.23
N PRO A 12 -40.17 33.83 13.41
CA PRO A 12 -41.31 32.90 13.27
C PRO A 12 -40.83 31.58 12.66
N CYS A 13 -41.44 30.47 13.08
CA CYS A 13 -41.12 29.16 12.53
C CYS A 13 -41.60 29.04 11.06
N PRO A 14 -40.72 28.69 10.11
CA PRO A 14 -41.09 28.56 8.68
C PRO A 14 -41.94 27.32 8.37
N PHE A 15 -42.20 26.47 9.36
CA PHE A 15 -43.02 25.25 9.25
C PHE A 15 -44.34 25.36 10.02
N LEU A 16 -44.78 26.58 10.36
CA LEU A 16 -46.04 26.81 11.10
C LEU A 16 -47.19 26.95 10.08
N PRO A 17 -48.35 26.27 10.27
CA PRO A 17 -48.82 25.61 11.49
C PRO A 17 -48.23 24.22 11.80
N ASP A 18 -47.76 23.48 10.80
CA ASP A 18 -47.49 22.03 10.86
C ASP A 18 -46.19 21.61 11.63
N CYS A 19 -45.68 22.44 12.54
CA CYS A 19 -44.36 22.25 13.14
C CYS A 19 -44.38 21.30 14.34
N ASN A 20 -44.38 19.99 14.06
CA ASN A 20 -44.37 18.91 15.05
C ASN A 20 -43.02 18.69 15.78
N ARG A 21 -42.17 19.72 15.91
CA ARG A 21 -40.86 19.61 16.59
C ARG A 21 -40.99 19.90 18.09
N VAL A 22 -40.76 18.88 18.92
CA VAL A 22 -40.83 18.94 20.40
C VAL A 22 -39.99 20.09 20.99
N TYR A 23 -38.83 20.37 20.39
CA TYR A 23 -38.00 21.54 20.71
C TYR A 23 -37.68 22.32 19.44
N CYS A 24 -38.59 23.22 19.04
CA CYS A 24 -38.31 24.16 17.96
C CYS A 24 -37.45 25.33 18.45
N HIS A 25 -36.43 25.72 17.67
CA HIS A 25 -35.59 26.89 17.97
C HIS A 25 -36.21 28.23 17.52
N PHE A 26 -37.32 28.17 16.76
CA PHE A 26 -38.04 29.31 16.22
C PHE A 26 -39.32 29.59 17.01
N SER A 27 -39.80 30.83 16.95
CA SER A 27 -41.03 31.26 17.63
C SER A 27 -42.27 30.62 17.03
N HIS A 28 -43.12 30.06 17.89
CA HIS A 28 -44.48 29.59 17.54
C HIS A 28 -45.57 30.60 17.96
N ILE A 29 -45.18 31.82 18.36
CA ILE A 29 -46.11 32.89 18.73
C ILE A 29 -46.64 33.56 17.44
N PRO A 30 -47.96 33.61 17.21
CA PRO A 30 -48.53 34.33 16.07
C PRO A 30 -48.15 35.81 16.11
N GLN A 31 -47.41 36.27 15.11
CA GLN A 31 -47.05 37.69 14.97
C GLN A 31 -48.20 38.46 14.30
N PRO A 32 -48.51 39.69 14.73
CA PRO A 32 -49.46 40.55 14.03
C PRO A 32 -48.93 40.88 12.62
N PRO A 33 -49.82 41.10 11.63
CA PRO A 33 -49.42 41.29 10.24
C PRO A 33 -48.53 42.54 10.06
N PRO A 34 -47.47 42.47 9.22
CA PRO A 34 -46.52 43.56 9.05
C PRO A 34 -47.17 44.80 8.41
N ALA A 35 -46.81 45.98 8.90
CA ALA A 35 -47.28 47.25 8.35
C ALA A 35 -46.88 47.40 6.87
N LYS A 36 -47.83 47.86 6.04
CA LYS A 36 -47.68 47.93 4.57
C LYS A 36 -46.52 48.84 4.16
N ARG A 37 -45.40 48.26 3.69
CA ARG A 37 -44.38 49.00 2.93
C ARG A 37 -44.96 49.48 1.59
N ARG A 38 -44.55 50.67 1.14
CA ARG A 38 -44.89 51.20 -0.19
C ARG A 38 -44.29 50.32 -1.30
N LYS A 39 -44.98 50.23 -2.44
CA LYS A 39 -44.48 49.58 -3.65
C LYS A 39 -43.37 50.42 -4.30
N THR A 40 -42.38 49.73 -4.85
CA THR A 40 -41.63 50.09 -6.06
C THR A 40 -41.69 48.90 -7.02
N GLU A 41 -41.37 49.10 -8.29
CA GLU A 41 -42.02 48.36 -9.37
C GLU A 41 -41.27 47.13 -9.91
N ASN A 42 -42.08 46.12 -10.26
CA ASN A 42 -42.02 45.27 -11.46
C ASN A 42 -40.65 44.84 -12.04
N TYR A 43 -40.38 43.53 -11.98
CA TYR A 43 -40.56 42.69 -13.18
C TYR A 43 -40.88 41.24 -12.78
N ALA A 44 -41.51 40.45 -13.65
CA ALA A 44 -41.98 39.10 -13.34
C ALA A 44 -41.58 38.08 -14.42
N PRO A 45 -41.04 36.90 -14.05
CA PRO A 45 -40.97 35.73 -14.92
C PRO A 45 -42.37 35.12 -15.14
N GLN A 46 -42.55 34.44 -16.27
CA GLN A 46 -43.84 33.86 -16.67
C GLN A 46 -44.04 32.43 -16.14
N HIS A 47 -45.26 32.11 -15.70
CA HIS A 47 -45.73 30.73 -15.47
C HIS A 47 -46.15 30.07 -16.79
N LEU A 48 -46.02 28.74 -16.88
CA LEU A 48 -46.99 27.77 -17.45
C LEU A 48 -46.53 26.32 -17.05
N PRO A 49 -47.35 25.24 -17.17
CA PRO A 49 -47.85 24.66 -15.92
C PRO A 49 -47.57 23.16 -15.70
N PHE A 50 -48.04 22.72 -14.52
CA PHE A 50 -48.03 21.39 -13.92
C PHE A 50 -48.84 20.33 -14.71
N HIS A 51 -48.45 19.05 -14.61
CA HIS A 51 -49.34 17.89 -14.81
C HIS A 51 -48.95 16.75 -13.85
N SER A 52 -49.87 15.83 -13.54
CA SER A 52 -49.76 14.93 -12.36
C SER A 52 -50.27 13.50 -12.62
N SER A 53 -49.87 12.58 -11.73
CA SER A 53 -50.38 11.19 -11.60
C SER A 53 -49.91 10.22 -12.71
N THR A 54 -49.85 8.88 -12.55
CA THR A 54 -50.38 7.94 -11.53
C THR A 54 -49.38 6.81 -11.17
N GLN A 55 -49.70 6.06 -10.10
CA GLN A 55 -49.24 4.69 -9.75
C GLN A 55 -50.49 3.82 -9.47
N PRO A 56 -50.44 2.51 -9.13
CA PRO A 56 -49.41 1.45 -9.32
C PRO A 56 -50.01 0.10 -9.87
N THR A 57 -49.20 -0.96 -10.06
CA THR A 57 -49.69 -2.37 -10.07
C THR A 57 -48.62 -3.43 -9.71
N SER A 58 -49.10 -4.55 -9.14
CA SER A 58 -48.48 -5.86 -8.85
C SER A 58 -49.62 -6.79 -8.32
N PRO A 59 -49.49 -8.12 -8.08
CA PRO A 59 -48.30 -8.99 -8.03
C PRO A 59 -48.46 -10.39 -8.73
N ALA A 60 -47.49 -11.31 -8.54
CA ALA A 60 -47.63 -12.77 -8.73
C ALA A 60 -46.66 -13.57 -7.82
N ARG A 61 -46.81 -14.90 -7.68
CA ARG A 61 -46.18 -15.73 -6.61
C ARG A 61 -45.96 -17.21 -7.02
N MET A 62 -45.00 -17.90 -6.36
CA MET A 62 -44.85 -19.39 -6.26
C MET A 62 -44.34 -20.15 -7.52
N THR A 63 -43.73 -21.37 -7.47
CA THR A 63 -43.58 -22.40 -6.39
C THR A 63 -42.29 -23.27 -6.53
N ARG A 64 -41.92 -24.03 -5.48
CA ARG A 64 -41.04 -25.25 -5.47
C ARG A 64 -41.90 -26.51 -5.18
N PRO A 65 -41.50 -27.75 -5.58
CA PRO A 65 -40.83 -28.75 -4.69
C PRO A 65 -39.58 -29.41 -5.36
N ALA A 66 -38.59 -30.08 -4.72
CA ALA A 66 -38.50 -31.18 -3.71
C ALA A 66 -38.76 -32.60 -4.29
N ALA A 67 -38.17 -33.73 -3.84
CA ALA A 67 -37.23 -34.11 -2.74
C ALA A 67 -36.27 -35.25 -3.24
N ALA A 68 -35.42 -36.00 -2.51
CA ALA A 68 -35.08 -36.19 -1.07
C ALA A 68 -33.52 -36.24 -0.87
N GLY A 69 -32.76 -37.13 -0.21
CA GLY A 69 -32.93 -38.40 0.55
C GLY A 69 -31.96 -39.52 0.07
N ILE A 70 -31.35 -40.45 0.85
CA ILE A 70 -31.25 -40.76 2.31
C ILE A 70 -29.82 -41.35 2.61
N SER A 71 -29.41 -41.41 3.89
CA SER A 71 -28.11 -41.78 4.49
C SER A 71 -27.54 -43.20 4.26
N GLY A 72 -26.20 -43.38 4.42
CA GLY A 72 -25.58 -44.68 4.74
C GLY A 72 -24.03 -44.70 4.84
N THR A 73 -23.50 -45.17 5.98
CA THR A 73 -22.08 -45.58 6.26
C THR A 73 -22.11 -46.80 7.21
N PRO A 74 -21.01 -47.52 7.57
CA PRO A 74 -19.57 -47.38 7.23
C PRO A 74 -18.85 -48.73 6.87
N SER A 75 -17.51 -48.72 6.85
CA SER A 75 -16.57 -49.84 7.20
C SER A 75 -15.80 -50.60 6.09
N THR A 76 -14.53 -50.86 6.42
CA THR A 76 -13.47 -51.72 5.82
C THR A 76 -13.65 -53.22 6.24
N PRO A 77 -12.82 -54.25 5.87
CA PRO A 77 -11.38 -54.18 5.48
C PRO A 77 -10.72 -55.28 4.58
N SER A 78 -9.39 -55.09 4.35
CA SER A 78 -8.29 -56.09 4.34
C SER A 78 -7.95 -57.04 3.16
N ALA A 79 -6.64 -57.02 2.84
CA ALA A 79 -5.76 -58.12 2.36
C ALA A 79 -6.03 -58.71 0.94
N THR A 80 -5.11 -59.40 0.22
CA THR A 80 -3.68 -59.80 0.35
C THR A 80 -2.95 -59.49 -1.00
N GLY A 81 -1.64 -59.61 -1.23
CA GLY A 81 -0.44 -59.91 -0.42
C GLY A 81 0.73 -60.45 -1.30
N ALA A 82 1.96 -60.51 -0.75
CA ALA A 82 3.17 -61.14 -1.34
C ALA A 82 3.80 -60.44 -2.58
N ARG A 83 5.11 -60.58 -2.92
CA ARG A 83 6.23 -61.32 -2.26
C ARG A 83 7.62 -60.66 -2.48
N ALA A 84 8.55 -61.03 -1.62
CA ALA A 84 9.99 -60.70 -1.50
C ALA A 84 10.87 -60.78 -2.79
N GLY A 85 12.11 -60.26 -2.81
CA GLY A 85 12.89 -59.51 -1.80
C GLY A 85 14.34 -60.04 -1.58
N GLN A 86 15.06 -59.48 -0.60
CA GLN A 86 16.42 -59.87 -0.12
C GLN A 86 17.61 -59.53 -1.05
N ARG A 87 18.87 -59.32 -0.59
CA ARG A 87 19.48 -59.20 0.78
C ARG A 87 20.77 -58.34 0.72
N ALA A 88 21.40 -58.06 1.87
CA ALA A 88 22.64 -57.26 1.99
C ALA A 88 23.76 -58.01 2.78
N ALA A 89 25.02 -57.61 2.56
CA ALA A 89 26.30 -57.90 3.28
C ALA A 89 27.47 -57.84 2.25
N SER A 90 28.75 -57.56 2.55
CA SER A 90 29.40 -56.92 3.72
C SER A 90 30.85 -56.51 3.36
N HIS A 91 31.48 -55.66 4.18
CA HIS A 91 32.94 -55.33 4.19
C HIS A 91 33.82 -56.54 4.64
N PRO A 92 35.19 -56.55 4.62
CA PRO A 92 36.12 -55.39 4.78
C PRO A 92 37.53 -55.40 4.11
N THR A 93 38.34 -54.39 4.49
CA THR A 93 39.82 -54.34 4.74
C THR A 93 40.87 -53.92 3.69
N THR A 94 41.86 -53.18 4.22
CA THR A 94 43.30 -52.99 3.85
C THR A 94 43.73 -52.11 2.65
N SER A 95 44.75 -51.28 2.95
CA SER A 95 45.54 -50.38 2.05
C SER A 95 46.87 -51.06 1.62
N PRO A 96 47.73 -50.51 0.71
CA PRO A 96 48.41 -49.21 0.85
C PRO A 96 48.62 -48.41 -0.48
N ALA A 97 49.43 -47.35 -0.43
CA ALA A 97 49.53 -46.28 -1.44
C ALA A 97 50.56 -46.48 -2.56
N ARG A 98 50.36 -45.80 -3.72
CA ARG A 98 51.43 -45.38 -4.64
C ARG A 98 51.03 -44.20 -5.55
N THR A 99 52.00 -43.32 -5.82
CA THR A 99 52.04 -42.28 -6.89
C THR A 99 53.42 -42.40 -7.58
N PRO A 100 53.79 -41.65 -8.66
CA PRO A 100 53.12 -40.55 -9.36
C PRO A 100 53.15 -40.66 -10.91
N GLN A 101 52.95 -39.53 -11.60
CA GLN A 101 53.26 -39.19 -13.02
C GLN A 101 52.30 -39.66 -14.15
N LYS A 102 52.35 -39.09 -15.37
CA LYS A 102 52.36 -37.66 -15.82
C LYS A 102 52.27 -37.60 -17.37
N SER A 103 51.16 -37.12 -17.92
CA SER A 103 51.02 -36.69 -19.33
C SER A 103 49.78 -35.77 -19.40
N THR A 104 49.82 -34.52 -19.90
CA THR A 104 49.94 -34.08 -21.31
C THR A 104 48.93 -34.81 -22.20
N VAL A 105 47.96 -34.13 -22.82
CA VAL A 105 48.13 -33.06 -23.83
C VAL A 105 46.89 -32.14 -23.92
N SER A 106 47.08 -30.98 -24.59
CA SER A 106 46.08 -30.04 -25.14
C SER A 106 45.39 -29.02 -24.23
N SER A 107 45.55 -27.76 -24.64
CA SER A 107 44.72 -26.61 -24.26
C SER A 107 43.36 -26.68 -24.96
N ALA A 108 42.28 -26.52 -24.19
CA ALA A 108 40.98 -26.10 -24.70
C ALA A 108 40.56 -24.85 -23.93
N ARG A 109 40.27 -23.75 -24.65
CA ARG A 109 39.71 -22.54 -24.05
C ARG A 109 38.29 -22.88 -23.55
N PRO A 110 37.97 -22.76 -22.26
CA PRO A 110 36.62 -23.03 -21.79
C PRO A 110 35.63 -22.00 -22.38
N PRO A 111 34.40 -22.41 -22.73
CA PRO A 111 33.36 -21.47 -23.10
C PRO A 111 33.08 -20.53 -21.93
N GLN A 112 32.92 -19.23 -22.23
CA GLN A 112 32.41 -18.27 -21.26
C GLN A 112 30.90 -18.47 -21.10
N ASN A 113 30.36 -18.07 -19.95
CA ASN A 113 28.92 -18.09 -19.61
C ASN A 113 28.29 -19.49 -19.47
N LEU A 114 28.73 -20.24 -18.45
CA LEU A 114 27.84 -21.12 -17.68
C LEU A 114 27.69 -20.53 -16.29
N ILE A 115 26.46 -20.14 -15.90
CA ILE A 115 26.18 -19.64 -14.54
C ILE A 115 26.25 -20.84 -13.57
N PRO A 116 27.12 -20.82 -12.53
CA PRO A 116 27.26 -21.96 -11.64
C PRO A 116 26.03 -22.13 -10.73
N THR A 117 25.18 -23.10 -11.04
CA THR A 117 24.12 -23.63 -10.16
C THR A 117 24.67 -24.52 -9.02
N GLY A 118 25.99 -24.64 -8.93
CA GLY A 118 26.72 -25.31 -7.85
C GLY A 118 27.44 -24.32 -6.91
N PRO A 119 28.33 -24.83 -6.04
CA PRO A 119 29.02 -24.01 -5.04
C PRO A 119 29.74 -22.79 -5.63
N PRO A 120 29.67 -21.62 -4.94
CA PRO A 120 30.23 -20.37 -5.43
C PRO A 120 31.75 -20.43 -5.57
N VAL A 121 32.28 -19.79 -6.61
CA VAL A 121 33.71 -19.49 -6.73
C VAL A 121 33.94 -18.09 -6.15
N VAL A 122 34.83 -17.96 -5.16
CA VAL A 122 35.22 -16.65 -4.61
C VAL A 122 36.21 -15.98 -5.58
N PRO A 123 35.95 -14.76 -6.06
CA PRO A 123 36.87 -14.06 -6.96
C PRO A 123 38.28 -13.90 -6.37
N PRO A 124 39.35 -14.06 -7.16
CA PRO A 124 40.72 -13.90 -6.69
C PRO A 124 41.01 -12.42 -6.39
N ASP A 125 41.23 -12.10 -5.12
CA ASP A 125 41.54 -10.77 -4.61
C ASP A 125 42.97 -10.72 -4.05
N VAL A 126 43.85 -9.99 -4.73
CA VAL A 126 45.27 -9.82 -4.38
C VAL A 126 45.47 -8.96 -3.13
N ARG A 127 44.45 -8.19 -2.72
CA ARG A 127 44.45 -7.36 -1.50
C ARG A 127 43.71 -8.03 -0.34
N SER A 128 43.26 -9.28 -0.52
CA SER A 128 42.49 -10.01 0.50
C SER A 128 43.34 -10.30 1.73
N HIS A 129 42.87 -9.84 2.90
CA HIS A 129 43.54 -10.05 4.17
C HIS A 129 43.43 -11.50 4.70
N SER A 130 42.62 -12.33 4.04
CA SER A 130 42.35 -13.72 4.40
C SER A 130 42.66 -14.67 3.24
N PRO A 131 43.34 -15.82 3.46
CA PRO A 131 43.77 -16.69 2.36
C PRO A 131 42.62 -17.17 1.47
N ALA A 132 42.78 -17.05 0.14
CA ALA A 132 41.74 -17.40 -0.83
C ALA A 132 41.16 -18.82 -0.65
N LYS A 133 42.01 -19.82 -0.32
CA LYS A 133 41.58 -21.20 -0.03
C LYS A 133 40.69 -21.31 1.21
N LEU A 134 40.88 -20.44 2.21
CA LEU A 134 40.01 -20.35 3.39
C LEU A 134 38.69 -19.64 3.06
N ARG A 135 38.74 -18.55 2.30
CA ARG A 135 37.54 -17.82 1.83
C ARG A 135 36.63 -18.73 1.01
N GLN A 136 37.21 -19.45 0.05
CA GLN A 136 36.53 -20.45 -0.77
C GLN A 136 35.87 -21.55 0.09
N LEU A 137 36.56 -22.08 1.10
CA LEU A 137 36.02 -23.09 2.01
C LEU A 137 34.84 -22.55 2.85
N ILE A 138 34.82 -21.25 3.18
CA ILE A 138 33.74 -20.61 3.93
C ILE A 138 32.54 -20.35 3.01
N ALA A 139 32.74 -19.81 1.81
CA ALA A 139 31.67 -19.62 0.82
C ALA A 139 30.95 -20.94 0.48
N THR A 140 31.71 -22.04 0.27
CA THR A 140 31.13 -23.37 0.04
C THR A 140 30.29 -23.88 1.23
N LYS A 141 30.67 -23.54 2.47
CA LYS A 141 29.89 -23.90 3.67
C LYS A 141 28.62 -23.05 3.83
N PHE A 142 28.68 -21.75 3.55
CA PHE A 142 27.49 -20.90 3.53
C PHE A 142 26.50 -21.34 2.44
N HIS A 143 27.01 -21.70 1.24
CA HIS A 143 26.19 -22.25 0.17
C HIS A 143 25.41 -23.50 0.58
N ALA A 144 26.06 -24.46 1.25
CA ALA A 144 25.40 -25.67 1.73
C ALA A 144 24.22 -25.37 2.70
N GLU A 145 24.39 -24.39 3.59
CA GLU A 145 23.30 -23.95 4.48
C GLU A 145 22.22 -23.18 3.72
N PHE A 146 22.56 -22.31 2.77
CA PHE A 146 21.55 -21.59 1.97
C PHE A 146 20.73 -22.54 1.07
N VAL A 147 21.35 -23.56 0.47
CA VAL A 147 20.61 -24.64 -0.21
C VAL A 147 19.64 -25.32 0.77
N ARG A 148 20.12 -25.76 1.95
CA ARG A 148 19.28 -26.36 2.99
C ARG A 148 18.10 -25.46 3.40
N ILE A 149 18.31 -24.15 3.44
CA ILE A 149 17.26 -23.17 3.78
C ILE A 149 16.24 -23.03 2.65
N TYR A 150 16.65 -22.92 1.38
CA TYR A 150 15.75 -22.60 0.27
C TYR A 150 15.06 -23.82 -0.40
N THR A 151 15.62 -25.03 -0.29
CA THR A 151 15.08 -26.23 -0.97
C THR A 151 13.57 -26.50 -0.76
N PRO A 152 12.99 -26.42 0.45
CA PRO A 152 11.62 -26.94 0.68
C PRO A 152 10.45 -26.17 0.04
N HIS A 153 10.67 -24.98 -0.53
CA HIS A 153 9.58 -24.08 -0.92
C HIS A 153 9.67 -23.52 -2.35
N ALA A 154 10.16 -24.33 -3.29
CA ALA A 154 10.12 -24.07 -4.75
C ALA A 154 10.93 -22.84 -5.23
N LEU A 155 11.95 -22.43 -4.48
CA LEU A 155 13.14 -21.75 -5.03
C LEU A 155 14.06 -22.70 -5.84
N ALA A 156 13.63 -23.95 -6.05
CA ALA A 156 14.37 -24.98 -6.78
C ALA A 156 14.56 -24.69 -8.29
N SER A 157 13.85 -23.69 -8.84
CA SER A 157 14.11 -23.15 -10.18
C SER A 157 15.31 -22.19 -10.23
N ASP A 158 15.77 -21.67 -9.08
CA ASP A 158 16.89 -20.73 -8.98
C ASP A 158 17.88 -21.16 -7.89
N LEU A 159 18.70 -22.16 -8.20
CA LEU A 159 19.85 -22.53 -7.36
C LEU A 159 20.87 -21.39 -7.23
N THR A 160 20.86 -20.41 -8.14
CA THR A 160 21.84 -19.31 -8.11
C THR A 160 21.66 -18.41 -6.89
N LEU A 161 20.45 -18.31 -6.32
CA LEU A 161 20.20 -17.53 -5.11
C LEU A 161 21.01 -18.03 -3.90
N ALA A 162 21.24 -19.34 -3.78
CA ALA A 162 22.10 -19.89 -2.74
C ALA A 162 23.57 -19.52 -2.96
N THR A 163 24.03 -19.53 -4.22
CA THR A 163 25.37 -19.12 -4.66
C THR A 163 25.62 -17.64 -4.41
N VAL A 164 24.66 -16.78 -4.76
CA VAL A 164 24.70 -15.32 -4.56
C VAL A 164 24.68 -14.96 -3.07
N HIS A 165 23.77 -15.54 -2.27
CA HIS A 165 23.72 -15.27 -0.84
C HIS A 165 24.94 -15.81 -0.08
N ALA A 166 25.52 -16.93 -0.52
CA ALA A 166 26.79 -17.40 0.03
C ALA A 166 27.97 -16.44 -0.24
N LEU A 167 28.08 -15.88 -1.45
CA LEU A 167 29.10 -14.89 -1.79
C LEU A 167 28.90 -13.56 -1.06
N ARG A 168 27.66 -13.07 -0.97
CA ARG A 168 27.33 -11.87 -0.18
C ARG A 168 27.64 -12.07 1.30
N GLN A 169 27.33 -13.24 1.87
CA GLN A 169 27.63 -13.57 3.26
C GLN A 169 29.14 -13.63 3.52
N GLU A 170 29.91 -14.29 2.66
CA GLU A 170 31.37 -14.36 2.75
C GLU A 170 32.00 -12.97 2.65
N SER A 171 31.55 -12.17 1.69
CA SER A 171 32.05 -10.81 1.46
C SER A 171 31.75 -9.89 2.65
N ALA A 172 30.55 -9.98 3.24
CA ALA A 172 30.18 -9.23 4.44
C ALA A 172 31.04 -9.64 5.65
N VAL A 173 31.26 -10.94 5.86
CA VAL A 173 32.13 -11.44 6.94
C VAL A 173 33.59 -11.06 6.72
N HIS A 174 34.09 -11.07 5.48
CA HIS A 174 35.44 -10.63 5.13
C HIS A 174 35.62 -9.12 5.35
N ALA A 175 34.65 -8.29 4.96
CA ALA A 175 34.69 -6.84 5.18
C ALA A 175 34.57 -6.46 6.68
N ALA A 176 33.78 -7.22 7.46
CA ALA A 176 33.54 -6.96 8.89
C ALA A 176 34.59 -7.60 9.82
N SER A 177 35.75 -8.03 9.32
CA SER A 177 36.80 -8.67 10.13
C SER A 177 38.21 -8.43 9.58
N GLY A 178 39.23 -8.70 10.39
CA GLY A 178 40.63 -8.79 9.96
C GLY A 178 41.18 -10.22 9.99
N PRO A 179 42.47 -10.42 9.63
CA PRO A 179 43.09 -11.74 9.41
C PRO A 179 42.88 -12.76 10.54
N ALA A 180 43.01 -12.31 11.80
CA ALA A 180 42.87 -13.18 12.98
C ALA A 180 41.41 -13.49 13.34
N THR A 181 40.47 -12.61 13.01
CA THR A 181 39.07 -12.69 13.43
C THR A 181 38.14 -13.33 12.39
N TYR A 182 38.50 -13.28 11.11
CA TYR A 182 37.68 -13.75 9.99
C TYR A 182 37.18 -15.19 10.14
N LYS A 183 38.06 -16.13 10.50
CA LYS A 183 37.71 -17.54 10.73
C LYS A 183 36.66 -17.71 11.83
N ASN A 184 36.73 -16.91 12.90
CA ASN A 184 35.84 -17.02 14.04
C ASN A 184 34.49 -16.36 13.76
N LEU A 185 34.47 -15.20 13.10
CA LEU A 185 33.24 -14.55 12.65
C LEU A 185 32.48 -15.44 11.66
N ALA A 186 33.18 -16.05 10.69
CA ALA A 186 32.61 -17.01 9.75
C ALA A 186 32.01 -18.25 10.45
N ALA A 187 32.67 -18.79 11.48
CA ALA A 187 32.15 -19.91 12.26
C ALA A 187 30.88 -19.54 13.05
N ASN A 188 30.82 -18.33 13.61
CA ASN A 188 29.66 -17.81 14.31
C ASN A 188 28.46 -17.59 13.36
N THR A 189 28.70 -16.97 12.20
CA THR A 189 27.70 -16.82 11.12
C THR A 189 27.20 -18.18 10.63
N LEU A 190 28.09 -19.16 10.40
CA LEU A 190 27.70 -20.51 9.99
C LEU A 190 26.83 -21.20 11.06
N THR A 191 27.12 -20.96 12.34
CA THR A 191 26.34 -21.50 13.46
C THR A 191 24.93 -20.87 13.55
N ARG A 192 24.78 -19.59 13.19
CA ARG A 192 23.46 -18.95 13.07
C ARG A 192 22.68 -19.46 11.85
N LEU A 193 23.32 -19.55 10.68
CA LEU A 193 22.71 -20.14 9.48
C LEU A 193 22.25 -21.58 9.71
N LYS A 194 23.00 -22.40 10.45
CA LYS A 194 22.59 -23.75 10.87
C LYS A 194 21.36 -23.80 11.77
N ARG A 195 21.13 -22.77 12.59
CA ARG A 195 19.95 -22.65 13.46
C ARG A 195 18.73 -22.09 12.73
N ARG A 196 18.90 -21.49 11.54
CA ARG A 196 17.79 -21.00 10.72
C ARG A 196 16.96 -22.17 10.16
N ALA A 197 15.66 -22.15 10.45
CA ALA A 197 14.67 -23.02 9.84
C ALA A 197 14.61 -22.81 8.31
N PRO A 198 14.11 -23.79 7.53
CA PRO A 198 13.95 -23.60 6.09
C PRO A 198 12.96 -22.47 5.77
N ALA A 199 13.24 -21.74 4.68
CA ALA A 199 12.52 -20.54 4.27
C ALA A 199 11.03 -20.84 4.01
N CYS A 200 10.10 -20.17 4.69
CA CYS A 200 8.68 -20.53 4.63
C CYS A 200 7.96 -20.20 3.30
N ASP A 201 8.52 -19.27 2.53
CA ASP A 201 8.10 -18.81 1.20
C ASP A 201 9.21 -17.96 0.55
N ALA A 202 8.93 -17.35 -0.61
CA ALA A 202 9.90 -16.57 -1.39
C ALA A 202 10.29 -15.20 -0.79
N LEU A 203 9.65 -14.76 0.31
CA LEU A 203 10.02 -13.55 1.04
C LEU A 203 10.96 -13.84 2.22
N ASP A 204 10.99 -15.10 2.70
CA ASP A 204 11.94 -15.60 3.72
C ASP A 204 13.33 -15.86 3.10
N ILE A 205 13.94 -14.80 2.55
CA ILE A 205 15.25 -14.84 1.89
C ILE A 205 16.16 -13.71 2.39
N GLY A 206 17.47 -13.96 2.37
CA GLY A 206 18.48 -13.00 2.81
C GLY A 206 19.60 -13.64 3.61
N ILE A 207 20.67 -12.88 3.84
CA ILE A 207 21.84 -13.30 4.62
C ILE A 207 21.61 -13.13 6.14
N ASP A 208 22.49 -13.72 6.95
CA ASP A 208 22.57 -13.51 8.40
C ASP A 208 22.75 -12.01 8.70
N GLY A 209 21.80 -11.43 9.44
CA GLY A 209 21.68 -9.98 9.68
C GLY A 209 20.65 -9.25 8.80
N GLU A 210 20.31 -9.79 7.62
CA GLU A 210 19.21 -9.30 6.78
C GLU A 210 17.90 -10.07 7.00
N TYR A 211 17.99 -11.35 7.39
CA TYR A 211 16.85 -12.22 7.72
C TYR A 211 16.14 -11.80 9.01
N LEU A 212 14.80 -11.77 8.96
CA LEU A 212 13.90 -11.65 10.11
C LEU A 212 13.06 -12.94 10.24
N PRO A 213 12.97 -13.59 11.42
CA PRO A 213 12.14 -14.77 11.60
C PRO A 213 10.64 -14.47 11.42
N PRO A 214 9.85 -15.37 10.81
CA PRO A 214 8.40 -15.24 10.75
C PRO A 214 7.78 -15.12 12.15
N GLY A 215 7.04 -14.03 12.40
CA GLY A 215 6.40 -13.75 13.70
C GLY A 215 7.28 -13.10 14.76
N ALA A 216 8.57 -12.82 14.48
CA ALA A 216 9.42 -12.05 15.38
C ALA A 216 9.24 -10.54 15.15
N SER A 217 8.41 -9.89 15.96
CA SER A 217 8.54 -8.44 16.17
C SER A 217 9.96 -8.14 16.69
N PRO A 218 10.68 -7.17 16.13
CA PRO A 218 11.94 -6.69 16.71
C PRO A 218 11.73 -6.24 18.16
N ALA A 219 12.74 -6.44 19.02
CA ALA A 219 12.79 -5.72 20.29
C ALA A 219 12.85 -4.21 20.00
N GLU A 220 12.11 -3.43 20.80
CA GLU A 220 12.03 -1.98 20.66
C GLU A 220 13.43 -1.34 20.72
N GLY A 221 13.65 -0.29 19.91
CA GLY A 221 14.85 0.56 20.03
C GLY A 221 16.11 0.14 19.25
N THR A 222 16.04 -0.75 18.25
CA THR A 222 17.20 -1.03 17.36
C THR A 222 16.93 -0.88 15.85
N GLY A 223 15.96 -0.03 15.49
CA GLY A 223 16.04 0.70 14.22
C GLY A 223 17.27 1.61 14.21
N PRO A 224 17.76 2.09 13.05
CA PRO A 224 18.82 3.10 13.03
C PRO A 224 18.32 4.35 13.77
N ASP A 225 19.10 4.84 14.72
CA ASP A 225 18.79 6.11 15.39
C ASP A 225 18.84 7.25 14.36
N LEU A 226 17.68 7.85 14.12
CA LEU A 226 17.46 8.99 13.24
C LEU A 226 16.97 10.18 14.10
N GLY A 227 17.72 10.43 15.17
CA GLY A 227 17.42 11.43 16.19
C GLY A 227 17.03 12.82 15.67
N ASN A 228 15.98 13.35 16.29
CA ASN A 228 15.66 14.76 16.51
C ASN A 228 16.32 15.84 15.62
N ALA A 229 15.50 16.39 14.71
CA ALA A 229 15.61 17.71 14.05
C ALA A 229 16.82 18.01 13.14
N ALA A 230 17.99 17.42 13.38
CA ALA A 230 19.14 17.49 12.46
C ALA A 230 19.09 16.42 11.35
N THR A 231 17.99 15.67 11.28
CA THR A 231 17.89 14.34 10.68
C THR A 231 17.84 14.32 9.15
N TYR A 232 17.19 15.33 8.55
CA TYR A 232 16.65 15.24 7.18
C TYR A 232 16.93 16.46 6.30
N PRO A 233 18.19 16.73 5.88
CA PRO A 233 18.45 17.66 4.78
C PRO A 233 18.07 17.06 3.40
N VAL A 234 16.82 16.61 3.24
CA VAL A 234 16.27 16.02 2.00
C VAL A 234 15.87 17.17 1.06
N ARG A 235 16.89 17.79 0.48
CA ARG A 235 16.74 18.90 -0.48
C ARG A 235 16.55 18.40 -1.90
N ALA A 236 15.93 19.23 -2.73
CA ALA A 236 15.70 18.95 -4.15
C ALA A 236 16.99 18.54 -4.88
N GLN A 237 18.12 19.20 -4.60
CA GLN A 237 19.43 18.87 -5.16
C GLN A 237 19.86 17.41 -4.91
N ASN A 238 19.53 16.84 -3.75
CA ASN A 238 19.86 15.46 -3.39
C ASN A 238 18.80 14.47 -3.90
N ALA A 239 17.53 14.90 -3.92
CA ALA A 239 16.38 14.12 -4.36
C ALA A 239 16.24 14.03 -5.90
N ALA A 240 16.76 14.99 -6.67
CA ALA A 240 16.53 15.11 -8.12
C ALA A 240 16.84 13.82 -8.92
N ARG A 241 17.87 13.07 -8.52
CA ARG A 241 18.24 11.78 -9.16
C ARG A 241 17.23 10.64 -8.96
N TYR A 242 16.22 10.86 -8.12
CA TYR A 242 15.17 9.91 -7.75
C TYR A 242 13.78 10.34 -8.25
N VAL A 243 13.68 11.47 -8.94
CA VAL A 243 12.45 11.90 -9.61
C VAL A 243 12.18 10.96 -10.78
N LEU A 244 10.92 10.53 -10.93
CA LEU A 244 10.51 9.66 -12.02
C LEU A 244 10.67 10.36 -13.37
N THR A 245 11.08 9.63 -14.40
CA THR A 245 11.02 10.14 -15.77
C THR A 245 9.57 10.18 -16.26
N VAL A 246 9.28 11.00 -17.28
CA VAL A 246 7.93 11.06 -17.87
C VAL A 246 7.42 9.68 -18.27
N ALA A 247 8.24 8.87 -18.95
CA ALA A 247 7.87 7.50 -19.35
C ALA A 247 7.61 6.57 -18.15
N GLN A 248 8.28 6.78 -17.00
CA GLN A 248 7.92 6.07 -15.76
C GLN A 248 6.59 6.57 -15.20
N MET A 249 6.33 7.88 -15.21
CA MET A 249 5.05 8.43 -14.77
C MET A 249 3.88 7.93 -15.65
N GLU A 250 4.06 7.83 -16.98
CA GLU A 250 3.10 7.24 -17.92
C GLU A 250 2.79 5.77 -17.58
N GLN A 251 3.82 4.93 -17.46
CA GLN A 251 3.67 3.52 -17.06
C GLN A 251 2.99 3.34 -15.70
N MET A 252 3.09 4.34 -14.83
CA MET A 252 2.49 4.33 -13.49
C MET A 252 1.08 4.93 -13.43
N GLY A 253 0.54 5.44 -14.55
CA GLY A 253 -0.81 5.99 -14.65
C GLY A 253 -0.97 7.43 -14.13
N TYR A 254 0.10 8.23 -14.11
CA TYR A 254 0.00 9.65 -13.75
C TYR A 254 -0.51 10.51 -14.93
N PRO A 255 -1.28 11.58 -14.66
CA PRO A 255 -1.65 12.58 -15.67
C PRO A 255 -0.42 13.41 -16.08
N ILE A 256 0.14 13.13 -17.26
CA ILE A 256 1.26 13.90 -17.83
C ILE A 256 0.79 15.13 -18.59
N GLN A 257 -0.31 14.96 -19.33
CA GLN A 257 -0.95 16.01 -20.10
C GLN A 257 -2.10 16.56 -19.28
N VAL A 258 -2.26 17.88 -19.32
CA VAL A 258 -3.40 18.60 -18.76
C VAL A 258 -4.20 19.11 -19.94
N THR A 259 -5.44 18.64 -20.09
CA THR A 259 -6.35 19.15 -21.13
C THR A 259 -6.75 20.59 -20.80
N ASP A 260 -7.01 21.43 -21.81
CA ASP A 260 -7.53 22.78 -21.56
C ASP A 260 -8.88 22.68 -20.84
N VAL A 261 -9.00 23.33 -19.68
CA VAL A 261 -10.22 23.32 -18.86
C VAL A 261 -11.43 23.88 -19.63
N ALA A 262 -11.20 24.69 -20.67
CA ALA A 262 -12.25 25.17 -21.57
C ALA A 262 -12.82 24.10 -22.52
N THR A 263 -12.15 22.96 -22.71
CA THR A 263 -12.60 21.87 -23.61
C THR A 263 -13.04 20.61 -22.88
N VAL A 264 -12.87 20.53 -21.56
CA VAL A 264 -13.34 19.39 -20.75
C VAL A 264 -14.83 19.53 -20.43
N GLU A 265 -15.65 18.71 -21.07
CA GLU A 265 -17.05 18.53 -20.65
C GLU A 265 -17.10 17.99 -19.21
N ARG A 266 -17.66 18.80 -18.30
CA ARG A 266 -17.82 18.42 -16.90
C ARG A 266 -18.74 17.21 -16.80
N ALA A 267 -18.37 16.25 -15.95
CA ALA A 267 -19.23 15.11 -15.68
C ALA A 267 -20.61 15.57 -15.17
N GLU A 268 -21.67 15.15 -15.87
CA GLU A 268 -23.01 15.08 -15.32
C GLU A 268 -23.00 14.30 -13.99
N GLU A 269 -23.85 14.68 -13.05
CA GLU A 269 -24.00 13.98 -11.76
C GLU A 269 -24.25 12.47 -11.96
N ASP A 270 -23.69 11.64 -11.08
CA ASP A 270 -23.75 10.19 -11.24
C ASP A 270 -25.07 9.56 -10.76
N GLU A 271 -26.01 10.34 -10.20
CA GLU A 271 -27.33 9.83 -9.80
C GLU A 271 -28.06 9.13 -10.96
N GLY A 272 -28.69 7.99 -10.66
CA GLY A 272 -29.38 7.16 -11.64
C GLY A 272 -28.46 6.28 -12.49
N LYS A 273 -27.14 6.56 -12.53
CA LYS A 273 -26.17 5.71 -13.25
C LYS A 273 -25.88 4.43 -12.47
N ILE A 274 -25.65 3.34 -13.21
CA ILE A 274 -25.23 2.06 -12.63
C ILE A 274 -23.70 2.04 -12.55
N LYS A 275 -23.17 1.68 -11.39
CA LYS A 275 -21.71 1.56 -11.14
C LYS A 275 -21.40 0.23 -10.45
N PRO A 276 -20.24 -0.40 -10.70
CA PRO A 276 -19.74 -1.49 -9.86
C PRO A 276 -19.33 -0.94 -8.49
N CYS A 277 -19.71 -1.63 -7.41
CA CYS A 277 -19.33 -1.24 -6.06
C CYS A 277 -17.89 -1.66 -5.73
N ASP A 278 -17.02 -0.70 -5.40
CA ASP A 278 -15.60 -0.90 -5.08
C ASP A 278 -15.37 -1.90 -3.92
N ARG A 279 -16.35 -2.01 -3.02
CA ARG A 279 -16.31 -2.86 -1.83
C ARG A 279 -16.70 -4.32 -2.07
N CYS A 280 -17.65 -4.58 -2.96
CA CYS A 280 -18.25 -5.92 -3.13
C CYS A 280 -18.45 -6.38 -4.59
N GLY A 281 -17.98 -5.63 -5.58
CA GLY A 281 -18.08 -5.93 -7.02
C GLY A 281 -19.49 -5.87 -7.61
N ARG A 282 -20.55 -5.99 -6.80
CA ARG A 282 -21.95 -5.91 -7.25
C ARG A 282 -22.27 -4.53 -7.83
N GLU A 283 -22.97 -4.53 -8.97
CA GLU A 283 -23.56 -3.33 -9.56
C GLU A 283 -24.65 -2.73 -8.65
N TYR A 284 -24.76 -1.40 -8.67
CA TYR A 284 -25.83 -0.67 -7.99
C TYR A 284 -26.11 0.67 -8.69
N THR A 285 -27.32 1.20 -8.49
CA THR A 285 -27.70 2.55 -8.94
C THR A 285 -27.26 3.58 -7.91
N VAL A 286 -26.51 4.59 -8.34
CA VAL A 286 -26.10 5.72 -7.50
C VAL A 286 -27.30 6.63 -7.19
N LYS A 287 -27.32 7.20 -5.98
CA LYS A 287 -28.39 8.06 -5.44
C LYS A 287 -27.77 9.30 -4.82
N ALA A 288 -28.39 10.48 -5.01
CA ALA A 288 -27.99 11.73 -4.37
C ALA A 288 -28.37 11.78 -2.87
N VAL A 289 -29.31 10.95 -2.42
CA VAL A 289 -29.67 10.80 -1.00
C VAL A 289 -29.84 9.32 -0.65
N LEU A 290 -29.04 8.85 0.31
CA LEU A 290 -29.13 7.49 0.85
C LEU A 290 -30.14 7.42 2.00
N ARG A 291 -30.90 6.32 2.06
CA ARG A 291 -31.80 5.99 3.19
C ARG A 291 -31.08 5.06 4.16
N GLU A 292 -31.64 4.83 5.35
CA GLU A 292 -31.03 3.96 6.38
C GLU A 292 -30.67 2.56 5.85
N GLY A 293 -31.53 1.97 5.02
CA GLY A 293 -31.26 0.67 4.37
C GLY A 293 -30.13 0.72 3.32
N ASP A 294 -29.91 1.87 2.67
CA ASP A 294 -28.81 2.05 1.72
C ASP A 294 -27.45 2.12 2.42
N LEU A 295 -27.40 2.68 3.63
CA LEU A 295 -26.20 2.78 4.47
C LEU A 295 -25.68 1.42 4.98
N VAL A 296 -26.42 0.33 4.78
CA VAL A 296 -26.03 -1.04 5.17
C VAL A 296 -26.15 -2.08 4.05
N ALA A 297 -26.56 -1.68 2.83
CA ALA A 297 -26.84 -2.59 1.71
C ALA A 297 -25.61 -3.30 1.14
N CYS A 298 -24.42 -2.72 1.29
CA CYS A 298 -23.16 -3.34 0.90
C CYS A 298 -22.64 -4.22 2.02
N VAL A 299 -22.65 -5.55 1.82
CA VAL A 299 -22.00 -6.51 2.73
C VAL A 299 -20.72 -7.02 2.08
N TYR A 300 -19.58 -6.81 2.75
CA TYR A 300 -18.24 -6.98 2.17
C TYR A 300 -17.17 -7.40 3.20
N HIS A 301 -15.99 -7.75 2.70
CA HIS A 301 -14.78 -7.98 3.50
C HIS A 301 -13.80 -6.83 3.24
N HIS A 302 -13.43 -6.09 4.28
CA HIS A 302 -12.45 -5.00 4.17
C HIS A 302 -10.98 -5.50 4.25
N GLY A 303 -10.77 -6.72 4.72
CA GLY A 303 -9.46 -7.34 4.85
C GLY A 303 -9.01 -7.97 3.54
N LYS A 304 -7.70 -7.99 3.30
CA LYS A 304 -7.12 -8.66 2.14
C LYS A 304 -7.07 -10.18 2.39
N ILE A 305 -7.13 -10.98 1.33
CA ILE A 305 -6.97 -12.44 1.47
C ILE A 305 -5.51 -12.74 1.84
N ARG A 306 -5.31 -13.32 3.02
CA ARG A 306 -4.03 -13.84 3.51
C ARG A 306 -3.93 -15.36 3.28
N VAL A 307 -2.71 -15.88 3.29
CA VAL A 307 -2.44 -17.32 3.36
C VAL A 307 -1.94 -17.62 4.77
N VAL A 308 -2.69 -18.47 5.49
CA VAL A 308 -2.34 -18.95 6.83
C VAL A 308 -2.01 -20.45 6.77
N LYS A 309 -1.14 -20.92 7.67
CA LYS A 309 -0.89 -22.35 7.84
C LYS A 309 -1.78 -22.87 8.97
N VAL A 310 -2.75 -23.73 8.65
CA VAL A 310 -3.64 -24.40 9.60
C VAL A 310 -3.42 -25.90 9.43
N ASP A 311 -3.11 -26.61 10.52
CA ASP A 311 -2.76 -28.04 10.53
C ASP A 311 -1.69 -28.44 9.48
N GLY A 312 -0.73 -27.53 9.26
CA GLY A 312 0.34 -27.66 8.26
C GLY A 312 -0.08 -27.34 6.81
N GLN A 313 -1.37 -27.29 6.50
CA GLN A 313 -1.89 -26.95 5.19
C GLN A 313 -1.99 -25.43 4.96
N LYS A 314 -1.81 -24.99 3.72
CA LYS A 314 -1.97 -23.57 3.33
C LYS A 314 -3.44 -23.25 3.06
N GLN A 315 -4.11 -22.62 4.01
CA GLN A 315 -5.48 -22.14 3.85
C GLN A 315 -5.49 -20.65 3.47
N ARG A 316 -6.46 -20.23 2.64
CA ARG A 316 -6.70 -18.82 2.31
C ARG A 316 -7.82 -18.29 3.19
N SER A 317 -7.63 -17.15 3.85
CA SER A 317 -8.63 -16.52 4.71
C SER A 317 -8.63 -15.00 4.53
N TYR A 318 -9.75 -14.33 4.82
CA TYR A 318 -9.82 -12.87 4.85
C TYR A 318 -9.23 -12.32 6.15
N SER A 319 -8.26 -11.40 6.07
CA SER A 319 -7.55 -10.85 7.24
C SER A 319 -8.41 -10.07 8.24
N CYS A 320 -9.70 -9.84 7.93
CA CYS A 320 -10.66 -9.13 8.76
C CYS A 320 -11.57 -10.04 9.61
N CYS A 321 -11.65 -11.34 9.32
CA CYS A 321 -12.57 -12.25 10.02
C CYS A 321 -12.23 -13.76 9.89
N ASP A 322 -11.13 -14.10 9.21
CA ASP A 322 -10.67 -15.45 8.85
C ASP A 322 -11.67 -16.38 8.12
N LYS A 323 -12.82 -15.85 7.68
CA LYS A 323 -13.67 -16.52 6.69
C LYS A 323 -12.93 -16.79 5.37
N LEU A 324 -13.43 -17.75 4.58
CA LEU A 324 -12.82 -18.21 3.35
C LEU A 324 -13.17 -17.32 2.14
N PRO A 325 -12.34 -17.28 1.08
CA PRO A 325 -12.70 -16.66 -0.19
C PRO A 325 -14.02 -17.22 -0.76
N GLY A 326 -15.02 -16.35 -0.92
CA GLY A 326 -16.38 -16.71 -1.33
C GLY A 326 -17.42 -16.60 -0.21
N ASP A 327 -17.02 -16.59 1.06
CA ASP A 327 -17.94 -16.39 2.18
C ASP A 327 -18.53 -14.98 2.22
N VAL A 328 -19.76 -14.85 2.71
CA VAL A 328 -20.45 -13.56 2.92
C VAL A 328 -19.61 -12.63 3.80
N GLY A 329 -19.58 -11.34 3.44
CA GLY A 329 -18.85 -10.27 4.13
C GLY A 329 -18.99 -10.23 5.65
N CYS A 330 -17.99 -9.65 6.31
CA CYS A 330 -17.98 -9.41 7.76
C CYS A 330 -18.31 -7.96 8.15
N THR A 331 -18.46 -7.06 7.18
CA THR A 331 -18.80 -5.64 7.40
C THR A 331 -19.97 -5.26 6.51
N SER A 332 -20.91 -4.48 7.04
CA SER A 332 -21.95 -3.78 6.28
C SER A 332 -21.60 -2.29 6.15
N GLY A 333 -22.13 -1.64 5.12
CA GLY A 333 -21.97 -0.21 4.86
C GLY A 333 -22.71 0.21 3.59
N PRO A 334 -22.57 1.46 3.13
CA PRO A 334 -23.06 1.88 1.83
C PRO A 334 -22.30 1.18 0.70
N HIS A 335 -22.99 1.02 -0.44
CA HIS A 335 -22.31 0.80 -1.72
C HIS A 335 -21.62 2.10 -2.15
N VAL A 336 -20.37 1.98 -2.63
CA VAL A 336 -19.53 3.11 -3.01
C VAL A 336 -18.82 2.80 -4.32
N PHE A 337 -18.44 3.84 -5.06
CA PHE A 337 -17.64 3.72 -6.29
C PHE A 337 -16.44 4.68 -6.22
N LYS A 338 -15.49 4.48 -7.14
CA LYS A 338 -14.39 5.40 -7.41
C LYS A 338 -14.07 5.39 -8.89
N GLU A 339 -13.57 6.51 -9.39
CA GLU A 339 -12.97 6.65 -10.71
C GLU A 339 -11.58 5.97 -10.73
N GLU A 340 -11.27 5.23 -11.80
CA GLU A 340 -9.93 4.61 -11.96
C GLU A 340 -9.17 5.13 -13.18
N THR A 341 -9.85 5.74 -14.15
CA THR A 341 -9.18 6.29 -15.35
C THR A 341 -8.91 7.79 -15.24
N ILE A 342 -7.80 8.23 -15.86
CA ILE A 342 -7.42 9.65 -15.95
C ILE A 342 -8.56 10.49 -16.56
N ALA A 343 -9.26 9.96 -17.58
CA ALA A 343 -10.35 10.67 -18.25
C ALA A 343 -11.61 10.82 -17.38
N GLU A 344 -11.91 9.88 -16.49
CA GLU A 344 -12.99 10.05 -15.50
C GLU A 344 -12.62 11.12 -14.46
N LEU A 345 -11.40 11.04 -13.92
CA LEU A 345 -10.88 12.00 -12.97
C LEU A 345 -10.84 13.43 -13.54
N GLU A 346 -10.45 13.60 -14.81
CA GLU A 346 -10.41 14.93 -15.46
C GLU A 346 -11.82 15.52 -15.67
N ARG A 347 -12.82 14.73 -16.07
CA ARG A 347 -14.22 15.20 -16.16
C ARG A 347 -14.83 15.53 -14.79
N ARG A 348 -14.37 14.85 -13.72
CA ARG A 348 -14.78 15.04 -12.32
C ARG A 348 -14.15 16.31 -11.70
N ALA A 349 -12.86 16.49 -11.92
CA ALA A 349 -12.06 17.61 -11.47
C ALA A 349 -10.87 17.80 -12.44
N PRO A 350 -10.94 18.76 -13.38
CA PRO A 350 -9.88 18.98 -14.36
C PRO A 350 -8.52 19.15 -13.68
N PHE A 351 -7.50 18.50 -14.22
CA PHE A 351 -6.14 18.63 -13.72
C PHE A 351 -5.66 20.07 -13.89
N VAL A 352 -4.80 20.52 -12.97
CA VAL A 352 -4.23 21.88 -13.01
C VAL A 352 -2.72 21.79 -12.95
N GLN A 353 -2.05 22.56 -13.81
CA GLN A 353 -0.61 22.72 -13.68
C GLN A 353 -0.29 23.52 -12.41
N ALA A 354 0.71 23.08 -11.65
CA ALA A 354 1.22 23.86 -10.53
C ALA A 354 1.78 25.20 -11.06
N PRO A 355 1.59 26.33 -10.35
CA PRO A 355 2.07 27.63 -10.84
C PRO A 355 3.56 27.62 -11.18
N PRO A 356 4.02 28.31 -12.23
CA PRO A 356 5.45 28.32 -12.57
C PRO A 356 6.25 29.07 -11.50
N ALA A 357 7.50 28.65 -11.23
CA ALA A 357 8.32 29.25 -10.18
C ALA A 357 8.64 30.74 -10.38
N SER A 358 8.57 31.23 -11.64
CA SER A 358 8.63 32.66 -11.97
C SER A 358 7.45 33.48 -11.39
N SER A 359 6.32 32.85 -11.10
CA SER A 359 5.13 33.51 -10.53
C SER A 359 5.23 33.84 -9.04
N ARG A 360 6.19 33.26 -8.29
CA ARG A 360 6.29 33.38 -6.81
C ARG A 360 6.15 34.82 -6.32
N ALA A 361 6.93 35.73 -6.89
CA ALA A 361 6.92 37.14 -6.52
C ALA A 361 5.60 37.84 -6.86
N ALA A 362 5.02 37.57 -8.04
CA ALA A 362 3.74 38.16 -8.45
C ALA A 362 2.55 37.64 -7.63
N ARG A 363 2.63 36.40 -7.12
CA ARG A 363 1.64 35.82 -6.19
C ARG A 363 1.87 36.24 -4.72
N GLY A 364 2.95 36.96 -4.41
CA GLY A 364 3.32 37.33 -3.03
C GLY A 364 3.78 36.16 -2.15
N VAL A 365 4.09 35.00 -2.74
CA VAL A 365 4.30 33.75 -1.99
C VAL A 365 5.79 33.57 -1.65
N ALA A 366 6.11 33.69 -0.36
CA ALA A 366 7.47 33.53 0.17
C ALA A 366 7.78 32.14 0.76
N GLN A 367 6.79 31.26 0.90
CA GLN A 367 6.89 30.01 1.69
C GLN A 367 7.08 28.73 0.86
N VAL A 368 7.29 28.83 -0.46
CA VAL A 368 7.47 27.68 -1.36
C VAL A 368 8.70 26.85 -0.98
N ARG A 369 8.53 25.54 -0.89
CA ARG A 369 9.58 24.57 -0.51
C ARG A 369 10.24 23.97 -1.75
N ASP A 370 11.52 23.61 -1.63
CA ASP A 370 12.24 22.92 -2.71
C ASP A 370 11.84 21.44 -2.80
N LEU A 371 11.50 20.83 -1.67
CA LEU A 371 10.94 19.48 -1.59
C LEU A 371 9.90 19.41 -0.47
N VAL A 372 8.81 18.68 -0.72
CA VAL A 372 7.81 18.30 0.29
C VAL A 372 7.55 16.80 0.24
N ALA A 373 7.14 16.21 1.36
CA ALA A 373 6.31 15.00 1.30
C ALA A 373 4.83 15.36 1.36
N LEU A 374 4.02 14.57 0.67
CA LEU A 374 2.57 14.73 0.58
C LEU A 374 1.91 13.37 0.77
N ASP A 375 0.89 13.35 1.62
CA ASP A 375 -0.07 12.25 1.70
C ASP A 375 -1.48 12.80 1.95
N CYS A 376 -2.50 11.99 1.64
CA CYS A 376 -3.90 12.42 1.56
C CYS A 376 -4.81 11.35 2.13
N GLU A 377 -5.82 11.76 2.89
CA GLU A 377 -6.92 10.89 3.29
C GLU A 377 -8.16 11.13 2.43
N MET A 378 -8.93 10.07 2.17
CA MET A 378 -10.09 10.11 1.28
C MET A 378 -11.33 9.50 1.94
N CYS A 379 -12.50 10.06 1.63
CA CYS A 379 -13.80 9.53 2.00
C CYS A 379 -14.68 9.27 0.77
N TYR A 380 -15.69 8.41 0.91
CA TYR A 380 -16.69 8.21 -0.13
C TYR A 380 -17.85 9.18 0.03
N THR A 381 -18.25 9.79 -1.08
CA THR A 381 -19.45 10.64 -1.18
C THR A 381 -20.48 10.02 -2.12
N THR A 382 -21.62 10.68 -2.27
CA THR A 382 -22.64 10.36 -3.28
C THR A 382 -22.12 10.36 -4.71
N ALA A 383 -20.95 10.94 -4.98
CA ALA A 383 -20.34 11.01 -6.30
C ALA A 383 -18.83 10.74 -6.27
N GLY A 384 -18.45 9.56 -5.74
CA GLY A 384 -17.11 8.97 -5.90
C GLY A 384 -16.26 8.95 -4.62
N LEU A 385 -14.94 8.80 -4.81
CA LEU A 385 -13.92 8.86 -3.76
C LEU A 385 -13.26 10.23 -3.79
N GLU A 386 -13.35 10.99 -2.69
CA GLU A 386 -12.95 12.40 -2.66
C GLU A 386 -12.03 12.73 -1.48
N LEU A 387 -11.21 13.77 -1.65
CA LEU A 387 -10.23 14.26 -0.67
C LEU A 387 -10.92 14.74 0.62
N ALA A 388 -10.43 14.26 1.77
CA ALA A 388 -10.98 14.52 3.09
C ALA A 388 -9.93 15.08 4.09
N ARG A 389 -8.63 14.84 3.87
CA ARG A 389 -7.51 15.51 4.56
C ARG A 389 -6.33 15.64 3.60
N LEU A 390 -5.61 16.75 3.64
CA LEU A 390 -4.33 16.93 2.93
C LEU A 390 -3.23 17.24 3.95
N THR A 391 -2.16 16.45 3.92
CA THR A 391 -0.99 16.62 4.79
C THR A 391 0.28 16.78 3.95
N VAL A 392 1.04 17.83 4.26
CA VAL A 392 2.26 18.22 3.54
C VAL A 392 3.36 18.57 4.55
N LEU A 393 4.50 17.90 4.43
CA LEU A 393 5.67 18.07 5.31
C LEU A 393 6.84 18.70 4.54
N ASP A 394 7.59 19.64 5.15
CA ASP A 394 8.84 20.16 4.57
C ASP A 394 9.93 19.06 4.57
N GLY A 395 10.58 18.85 3.42
CA GLY A 395 11.70 17.91 3.28
C GLY A 395 12.95 18.24 4.09
N ARG A 396 13.05 19.45 4.69
CA ARG A 396 14.19 19.93 5.48
C ARG A 396 14.23 19.43 6.93
N ASP A 397 13.06 19.24 7.53
CA ASP A 397 12.90 18.97 8.97
C ASP A 397 11.72 18.04 9.28
N GLY A 398 10.84 17.76 8.30
CA GLY A 398 9.64 16.97 8.48
C GLY A 398 8.55 17.68 9.30
N ALA A 399 8.60 19.00 9.45
CA ALA A 399 7.52 19.78 10.04
C ALA A 399 6.32 19.86 9.07
N ALA A 400 5.10 19.81 9.60
CA ALA A 400 3.90 20.02 8.79
C ALA A 400 3.80 21.49 8.38
N VAL A 401 3.75 21.74 7.07
CA VAL A 401 3.44 23.07 6.50
C VAL A 401 1.96 23.21 6.13
N LEU A 402 1.29 22.08 5.90
CA LEU A 402 -0.15 21.97 5.73
C LEU A 402 -0.61 20.66 6.37
N ASP A 403 -1.61 20.72 7.25
CA ASP A 403 -2.35 19.55 7.73
C ASP A 403 -3.77 20.02 8.05
N GLU A 404 -4.71 19.70 7.17
CA GLU A 404 -6.06 20.26 7.19
C GLU A 404 -7.09 19.25 6.71
N LEU A 405 -8.23 19.19 7.42
CA LEU A 405 -9.43 18.49 6.93
C LEU A 405 -10.08 19.31 5.81
N VAL A 406 -10.59 18.59 4.81
CA VAL A 406 -11.15 19.13 3.57
C VAL A 406 -12.62 18.71 3.47
N LEU A 407 -13.49 19.65 3.11
CA LEU A 407 -14.88 19.37 2.75
C LEU A 407 -14.94 18.87 1.28
N PRO A 408 -15.45 17.65 1.04
CA PRO A 408 -15.65 17.12 -0.31
C PRO A 408 -16.64 17.94 -1.13
N ARG A 409 -16.54 17.84 -2.46
CA ARG A 409 -17.38 18.60 -3.41
C ARG A 409 -18.61 17.84 -3.90
N GLY A 410 -18.64 16.51 -3.78
CA GLY A 410 -19.54 15.62 -4.51
C GLY A 410 -20.91 15.35 -3.89
N GLY A 411 -21.37 16.22 -2.99
CA GLY A 411 -22.62 16.06 -2.27
C GLY A 411 -22.43 15.44 -0.89
N ALA A 412 -23.30 14.51 -0.50
CA ALA A 412 -23.29 13.95 0.85
C ALA A 412 -22.12 12.98 1.05
N VAL A 413 -21.38 13.13 2.15
CA VAL A 413 -20.41 12.12 2.61
C VAL A 413 -21.19 10.92 3.12
N ILE A 414 -20.98 9.76 2.49
CA ILE A 414 -21.69 8.51 2.81
C ILE A 414 -20.85 7.58 3.68
N ASP A 415 -19.53 7.67 3.59
CA ASP A 415 -18.61 6.91 4.43
C ASP A 415 -17.26 7.64 4.55
N LEU A 416 -16.87 8.02 5.77
CA LEU A 416 -15.59 8.69 6.03
C LEU A 416 -14.36 7.79 5.78
N ASN A 417 -14.58 6.49 5.52
CA ASN A 417 -13.56 5.49 5.29
C ASN A 417 -12.59 5.30 6.49
N THR A 418 -13.05 5.67 7.70
CA THR A 418 -12.25 5.89 8.93
C THR A 418 -11.17 4.84 9.20
N ARG A 419 -11.47 3.55 8.99
CA ARG A 419 -10.50 2.43 9.14
C ARG A 419 -9.21 2.62 8.33
N PHE A 420 -9.28 3.33 7.22
CA PHE A 420 -8.15 3.64 6.34
C PHE A 420 -7.77 5.12 6.36
N SER A 421 -8.63 6.03 6.85
CA SER A 421 -8.43 7.48 6.79
C SER A 421 -8.13 8.16 8.13
N GLY A 422 -8.40 7.50 9.27
CA GLY A 422 -8.36 8.11 10.60
C GLY A 422 -9.48 9.15 10.87
N ILE A 423 -10.22 9.57 9.86
CA ILE A 423 -11.21 10.66 9.98
C ILE A 423 -12.50 10.15 10.63
N VAL A 424 -12.75 10.61 11.86
CA VAL A 424 -14.02 10.38 12.60
C VAL A 424 -15.06 11.47 12.36
N THR A 425 -14.65 12.67 11.91
CA THR A 425 -15.57 13.78 11.57
C THR A 425 -14.90 14.80 10.66
N LEU A 426 -15.70 15.53 9.88
CA LEU A 426 -15.28 16.69 9.07
C LEU A 426 -15.86 18.01 9.62
N ARG A 427 -16.36 18.03 10.86
CA ARG A 427 -16.95 19.23 11.48
C ARG A 427 -16.03 20.45 11.46
N ASP A 428 -14.75 20.22 11.69
CA ASP A 428 -13.73 21.26 11.88
C ASP A 428 -12.91 21.52 10.60
N ALA A 429 -13.37 21.00 9.45
CA ALA A 429 -12.78 21.22 8.14
C ALA A 429 -12.97 22.68 7.69
N LYS A 430 -11.86 23.38 7.49
CA LYS A 430 -11.83 24.83 7.21
C LYS A 430 -11.88 25.18 5.73
N TYR A 431 -11.63 24.21 4.86
CA TYR A 431 -11.42 24.39 3.42
C TYR A 431 -12.29 23.41 2.63
N ASP A 432 -12.80 23.83 1.48
CA ASP A 432 -13.23 22.92 0.43
C ASP A 432 -12.04 22.53 -0.45
N PHE A 433 -12.27 21.69 -1.48
CA PHE A 433 -11.22 21.32 -2.42
C PHE A 433 -10.55 22.53 -3.11
N LYS A 434 -11.29 23.62 -3.36
CA LYS A 434 -10.73 24.80 -4.03
C LYS A 434 -9.78 25.55 -3.09
N GLY A 435 -10.25 25.87 -1.89
CA GLY A 435 -9.47 26.60 -0.88
C GLY A 435 -8.25 25.82 -0.40
N ILE A 436 -8.32 24.48 -0.30
CA ILE A 436 -7.14 23.69 0.07
C ILE A 436 -6.10 23.64 -1.07
N MET A 437 -6.51 23.63 -2.34
CA MET A 437 -5.60 23.73 -3.49
C MET A 437 -4.97 25.12 -3.61
N GLU A 438 -5.72 26.19 -3.33
CA GLU A 438 -5.20 27.56 -3.27
C GLU A 438 -4.13 27.67 -2.17
N LYS A 439 -4.40 27.15 -0.96
CA LYS A 439 -3.45 27.09 0.16
C LYS A 439 -2.25 26.17 -0.11
N PHE A 440 -2.45 25.06 -0.81
CA PHE A 440 -1.37 24.14 -1.21
C PHE A 440 -0.33 24.83 -2.10
N PHE A 441 -0.78 25.68 -3.03
CA PHE A 441 0.11 26.46 -3.90
C PHE A 441 0.82 27.64 -3.20
N GLU A 442 0.60 27.87 -1.90
CA GLU A 442 1.46 28.72 -1.07
C GLU A 442 2.79 28.02 -0.70
N PHE A 443 2.82 26.69 -0.73
CA PHE A 443 3.97 25.87 -0.33
C PHE A 443 4.62 25.09 -1.49
N VAL A 444 3.85 24.84 -2.56
CA VAL A 444 4.26 24.01 -3.70
C VAL A 444 4.07 24.76 -5.01
N ASP A 445 5.02 24.60 -5.93
CA ASP A 445 4.88 25.10 -7.30
C ASP A 445 5.62 24.20 -8.31
N GLY A 446 5.65 24.57 -9.59
CA GLY A 446 6.25 23.76 -10.66
C GLY A 446 7.76 23.49 -10.54
N GLY A 447 8.45 24.06 -9.53
CA GLY A 447 9.83 23.74 -9.18
C GLY A 447 9.99 22.89 -7.90
N THR A 448 8.90 22.53 -7.22
CA THR A 448 8.91 21.73 -5.98
C THR A 448 8.88 20.24 -6.28
N ILE A 449 9.79 19.46 -5.68
CA ILE A 449 9.72 17.99 -5.73
C ILE A 449 8.70 17.50 -4.68
N ILE A 450 7.74 16.67 -5.11
CA ILE A 450 6.75 16.03 -4.23
C ILE A 450 7.16 14.57 -3.98
N VAL A 451 7.09 14.13 -2.73
CA VAL A 451 7.40 12.76 -2.29
C VAL A 451 6.15 12.13 -1.66
N GLY A 452 5.57 11.13 -2.32
CA GLY A 452 4.42 10.37 -1.81
C GLY A 452 4.72 8.87 -1.67
N GLN A 453 3.68 8.05 -1.45
CA GLN A 453 3.77 6.61 -1.23
C GLN A 453 4.74 5.93 -2.22
N SER A 454 5.76 5.30 -1.65
CA SER A 454 7.11 5.32 -2.24
C SER A 454 7.33 4.40 -3.45
N LEU A 455 7.56 5.02 -4.62
CA LEU A 455 8.07 4.38 -5.84
C LEU A 455 9.61 4.29 -5.89
N LEU A 456 10.28 4.67 -4.80
CA LEU A 456 11.75 4.74 -4.67
C LEU A 456 12.45 3.37 -4.60
N TYR A 457 11.67 2.34 -4.32
CA TYR A 457 12.10 0.96 -4.15
C TYR A 457 11.40 0.09 -5.20
N PRO A 458 12.11 -0.37 -6.25
CA PRO A 458 11.48 -1.01 -7.40
C PRO A 458 10.89 -2.37 -7.00
N HIS A 459 9.67 -2.64 -7.47
CA HIS A 459 9.03 -3.94 -7.33
C HIS A 459 9.71 -4.97 -8.25
N SER A 460 9.83 -6.22 -7.80
CA SER A 460 10.48 -7.29 -8.58
C SER A 460 9.76 -7.61 -9.91
N GLY A 461 8.45 -7.36 -9.99
CA GLY A 461 7.64 -7.46 -11.20
C GLY A 461 7.72 -6.25 -12.15
N GLY A 462 8.56 -5.25 -11.87
CA GLY A 462 8.64 -4.00 -12.64
C GLY A 462 7.44 -3.06 -12.42
N LEU A 463 7.41 -1.96 -13.18
CA LEU A 463 6.24 -1.05 -13.22
C LEU A 463 5.10 -1.76 -14.00
N PRO A 464 3.81 -1.57 -13.64
CA PRO A 464 3.26 -0.61 -12.68
C PRO A 464 3.22 -1.08 -11.22
N TYR A 465 3.79 -2.25 -10.90
CA TYR A 465 3.68 -2.84 -9.57
C TYR A 465 4.46 -2.04 -8.51
N ARG A 466 3.90 -1.99 -7.29
CA ARG A 466 4.37 -1.16 -6.18
C ARG A 466 4.50 -2.00 -4.91
N HIS A 467 5.47 -1.70 -4.06
CA HIS A 467 5.41 -2.14 -2.67
C HIS A 467 4.49 -1.20 -1.87
N SER A 468 3.77 -1.70 -0.86
CA SER A 468 3.05 -0.84 0.08
C SER A 468 4.03 -0.09 1.00
N LEU A 469 3.67 1.13 1.39
CA LEU A 469 4.47 1.95 2.29
C LEU A 469 4.79 1.22 3.61
N ARG A 470 3.78 0.61 4.23
CA ARG A 470 3.93 -0.27 5.40
C ARG A 470 4.99 -1.38 5.22
N ASN A 471 5.04 -2.03 4.05
CA ASN A 471 6.06 -3.06 3.79
C ASN A 471 7.46 -2.45 3.63
N LEU A 472 7.57 -1.27 3.03
CA LEU A 472 8.84 -0.56 2.87
C LEU A 472 9.37 -0.02 4.21
N ALA A 473 8.50 0.59 5.03
CA ALA A 473 8.83 1.06 6.36
C ALA A 473 9.27 -0.08 7.28
N HIS A 474 8.52 -1.19 7.34
CA HIS A 474 8.93 -2.36 8.12
C HIS A 474 10.24 -2.97 7.61
N ARG A 475 10.43 -3.08 6.28
CA ARG A 475 11.65 -3.66 5.69
C ARG A 475 12.89 -2.81 5.95
N TYR A 476 12.82 -1.50 5.69
CA TYR A 476 13.99 -0.62 5.61
C TYR A 476 14.15 0.34 6.80
N LEU A 477 13.07 0.84 7.39
CA LEU A 477 13.10 1.72 8.57
C LEU A 477 13.01 0.94 9.89
N LYS A 478 12.53 -0.31 9.84
CA LYS A 478 12.14 -1.14 11.00
C LYS A 478 11.00 -0.55 11.83
N LYS A 479 10.12 0.23 11.18
CA LYS A 479 8.91 0.81 11.78
C LYS A 479 7.67 0.02 11.38
N PHE A 480 6.77 -0.19 12.33
CA PHE A 480 5.37 -0.53 12.05
C PHE A 480 4.61 0.78 11.91
N ILE A 481 3.80 0.88 10.86
CA ILE A 481 2.97 2.04 10.49
C ILE A 481 1.68 1.48 9.91
N GLN A 482 0.60 2.27 9.87
CA GLN A 482 -0.73 1.80 9.43
C GLN A 482 -1.18 0.53 10.21
N ASP A 483 -0.93 0.51 11.53
CA ASP A 483 -1.28 -0.59 12.46
C ASP A 483 -2.23 -0.15 13.59
N SER A 484 -2.67 1.12 13.62
CA SER A 484 -3.70 1.58 14.57
C SER A 484 -5.08 1.03 14.21
N ALA A 485 -5.89 0.75 15.23
CA ALA A 485 -7.30 0.40 15.05
C ALA A 485 -8.19 1.61 14.73
N GLU A 486 -7.69 2.83 14.94
CA GLU A 486 -8.44 4.08 14.75
C GLU A 486 -8.39 4.56 13.29
N GLY A 487 -7.37 4.15 12.53
CA GLY A 487 -7.19 4.47 11.12
C GLY A 487 -5.71 4.54 10.73
N HIS A 488 -5.42 5.10 9.55
CA HIS A 488 -4.08 5.56 9.21
C HIS A 488 -3.89 7.02 9.69
N ASP A 489 -2.66 7.51 9.62
CA ASP A 489 -2.35 8.94 9.73
C ASP A 489 -1.40 9.35 8.61
N SER A 490 -1.91 10.10 7.64
CA SER A 490 -1.15 10.78 6.58
C SER A 490 0.08 11.55 7.08
N ALA A 491 0.14 12.01 8.34
CA ALA A 491 1.36 12.60 8.91
C ALA A 491 2.43 11.56 9.33
N GLU A 492 2.05 10.33 9.66
CA GLU A 492 2.93 9.16 9.77
C GLU A 492 3.41 8.71 8.38
N ASP A 493 2.48 8.56 7.43
CA ASP A 493 2.78 8.04 6.09
C ASP A 493 3.64 9.01 5.25
N ALA A 494 3.31 10.31 5.20
CA ALA A 494 4.16 11.32 4.56
C ALA A 494 5.56 11.39 5.19
N ARG A 495 5.66 11.19 6.51
CA ARG A 495 6.94 11.14 7.23
C ARG A 495 7.73 9.90 6.85
N ALA A 496 7.13 8.72 6.86
CA ALA A 496 7.75 7.47 6.43
C ALA A 496 8.31 7.57 5.00
N CYS A 497 7.62 8.27 4.10
CA CYS A 497 8.11 8.60 2.76
C CYS A 497 9.39 9.46 2.76
N LEU A 498 9.50 10.48 3.61
CA LEU A 498 10.75 11.24 3.80
C LEU A 498 11.87 10.38 4.39
N GLU A 499 11.59 9.53 5.39
CA GLU A 499 12.61 8.69 6.02
C GLU A 499 13.18 7.66 5.03
N LEU A 500 12.32 7.07 4.19
CA LEU A 500 12.70 6.19 3.10
C LEU A 500 13.59 6.91 2.07
N LEU A 501 13.23 8.14 1.69
CA LEU A 501 14.04 8.95 0.77
C LEU A 501 15.40 9.35 1.38
N ALA A 502 15.43 9.77 2.65
CA ALA A 502 16.66 10.06 3.36
C ALA A 502 17.57 8.84 3.50
N LEU A 503 17.00 7.66 3.78
CA LEU A 503 17.73 6.41 3.86
C LEU A 503 18.33 6.01 2.50
N LYS A 504 17.56 6.14 1.42
CA LYS A 504 18.03 5.95 0.03
C LYS A 504 19.18 6.91 -0.30
N ILE A 505 19.01 8.21 -0.05
CA ILE A 505 20.06 9.23 -0.25
C ILE A 505 21.34 8.86 0.52
N ARG A 506 21.21 8.45 1.80
CA ARG A 506 22.32 8.09 2.69
C ARG A 506 23.01 6.78 2.31
N LYS A 507 22.32 5.84 1.66
CA LYS A 507 22.84 4.51 1.28
C LYS A 507 23.21 4.37 -0.20
N GLY A 508 22.89 5.35 -1.04
CA GLY A 508 23.15 5.35 -2.47
C GLY A 508 21.98 4.82 -3.32
N PRO A 509 21.99 5.06 -4.64
CA PRO A 509 20.85 4.79 -5.50
C PRO A 509 20.48 3.31 -5.60
N ASP A 510 21.48 2.43 -5.52
CA ASP A 510 21.32 0.98 -5.59
C ASP A 510 20.67 0.39 -4.32
N PHE A 511 20.55 1.18 -3.24
CA PHE A 511 20.00 0.69 -1.98
C PHE A 511 18.54 0.24 -2.15
N GLY A 512 18.29 -1.03 -1.83
CA GLY A 512 16.99 -1.66 -1.98
C GLY A 512 16.55 -1.90 -3.43
N ILE A 513 17.43 -1.73 -4.41
CA ILE A 513 17.22 -2.27 -5.76
C ILE A 513 17.59 -3.75 -5.74
N ILE A 514 16.66 -4.60 -6.18
CA ILE A 514 16.93 -6.02 -6.41
C ILE A 514 17.26 -6.17 -7.90
N ASN A 515 18.53 -6.32 -8.24
CA ASN A 515 18.97 -6.45 -9.64
C ASN A 515 18.47 -7.77 -10.25
N THR A 516 17.38 -7.70 -11.00
CA THR A 516 16.92 -8.74 -11.93
C THR A 516 17.67 -8.70 -13.27
N ALA A 517 18.46 -7.66 -13.52
CA ALA A 517 19.18 -7.40 -14.77
C ALA A 517 20.48 -8.22 -14.95
N VAL A 518 20.38 -9.55 -14.79
CA VAL A 518 21.37 -10.52 -15.34
C VAL A 518 20.58 -11.69 -15.95
N ALA A 519 19.80 -11.39 -16.99
CA ALA A 519 18.96 -12.34 -17.71
C ALA A 519 19.10 -12.13 -19.23
N VAL A 520 20.27 -12.52 -19.76
CA VAL A 520 20.61 -12.67 -21.18
C VAL A 520 21.51 -13.89 -21.32
#